data_AF-A0A0K1PQ83-F1
#
_entry.id   AF-A0A0K1PQ83-F1
#
_cell.length_a   1.000
_cell.length_b   1.000
_cell.length_c   1.000
_cell.angle_alpha   90.00
_cell.angle_beta   90.00
_cell.angle_gamma   90.00
#
_symmetry.space_group_name_H-M   'P 1'
#
loop_
_entity.id
_entity.type
_entity.pdbx_description
1 polymer ?
#
loop_
_entity_poly.entity_id
_entity_poly.type
_entity_poly.pdbx_seq_one_letter_code
_entity_poly.pdbx_strand_id
1 'polypeptide(L)'
;MNDVSERIEALFAQVTDHQAVELYSEDLEPSSSEAIEALEAGLGIELPEDVRSWLSRGLKGYTGSIEEPFAQIGFAFLDASRALEHTKMLRENAGDDEHGRVIKNGVALTYEEPELVVSAEGVHHFSFRNPLLHVTSSWSEFLEHWLASGAFAAGDFDAAWEKTQPFAKGDVAPEKNLWVTAYKKQFPG
;
A
#
# COMPACT_ATOMS: atom_id res chain seq x y z
N MET A 1 8.82 3.86 -13.05
CA MET A 1 7.64 3.76 -12.19
C MET A 1 6.31 3.99 -12.92
N ASN A 2 6.25 4.84 -13.96
CA ASN A 2 5.00 5.06 -14.73
C ASN A 2 4.31 3.77 -15.23
N ASP A 3 5.06 2.70 -15.53
CA ASP A 3 4.49 1.43 -15.99
C ASP A 3 3.65 0.70 -14.93
N VAL A 4 4.12 0.59 -13.68
CA VAL A 4 3.42 -0.22 -12.66
C VAL A 4 2.11 0.43 -12.22
N SER A 5 2.08 1.76 -12.06
CA SER A 5 0.86 2.48 -11.68
C SER A 5 -0.22 2.41 -12.75
N GLU A 6 0.16 2.51 -14.04
CA GLU A 6 -0.78 2.32 -15.16
C GLU A 6 -1.32 0.88 -15.22
N ARG A 7 -0.46 -0.12 -14.95
CA ARG A 7 -0.89 -1.53 -14.85
C ARG A 7 -1.85 -1.77 -13.69
N ILE A 8 -1.65 -1.11 -12.55
CA ILE A 8 -2.56 -1.16 -11.39
C ILE A 8 -3.92 -0.56 -11.77
N GLU A 9 -3.96 0.62 -12.39
CA GLU A 9 -5.21 1.24 -12.84
C GLU A 9 -5.92 0.37 -13.88
N ALA A 10 -5.18 -0.24 -14.80
CA ALA A 10 -5.73 -1.16 -15.79
C ALA A 10 -6.28 -2.45 -15.15
N LEU A 11 -5.70 -2.92 -14.04
CA LEU A 11 -6.26 -4.03 -13.27
C LEU A 11 -7.63 -3.65 -12.71
N PHE A 12 -7.74 -2.52 -12.02
CA PHE A 12 -9.01 -2.12 -11.41
C PHE A 12 -10.09 -1.77 -12.44
N ALA A 13 -9.71 -1.19 -13.58
CA ALA A 13 -10.61 -1.01 -14.70
C ALA A 13 -11.20 -2.34 -15.18
N GLN A 14 -10.36 -3.38 -15.36
CA GLN A 14 -10.83 -4.71 -15.75
C GLN A 14 -11.69 -5.38 -14.67
N VAL A 15 -11.31 -5.28 -13.39
CA VAL A 15 -12.13 -5.81 -12.28
C VAL A 15 -13.52 -5.17 -12.27
N THR A 16 -13.59 -3.85 -12.51
CA THR A 16 -14.85 -3.09 -12.61
C THR A 16 -15.67 -3.52 -13.83
N ASP A 17 -15.05 -3.55 -15.01
CA ASP A 17 -15.72 -3.89 -16.28
C ASP A 17 -16.32 -5.30 -16.26
N HIS A 18 -15.63 -6.23 -15.58
CA HIS A 18 -16.07 -7.60 -15.42
C HIS A 18 -16.97 -7.83 -14.19
N GLN A 19 -17.23 -6.79 -13.39
CA GLN A 19 -17.98 -6.88 -12.12
C GLN A 19 -17.48 -8.01 -11.21
N ALA A 20 -16.16 -8.21 -11.19
CA ALA A 20 -15.56 -9.31 -10.45
C ALA A 20 -15.60 -9.07 -8.92
N VAL A 21 -15.53 -7.80 -8.50
CA VAL A 21 -15.65 -7.32 -7.13
C VAL A 21 -16.33 -5.94 -7.16
N GLU A 22 -17.16 -5.62 -6.17
CA GLU A 22 -17.68 -4.26 -6.00
C GLU A 22 -16.55 -3.32 -5.53
N LEU A 23 -16.28 -2.29 -6.32
CA LEU A 23 -15.19 -1.36 -6.09
C LEU A 23 -15.70 0.06 -5.83
N TYR A 24 -15.05 0.72 -4.87
CA TYR A 24 -15.17 2.15 -4.61
C TYR A 24 -13.91 2.83 -5.14
N SER A 25 -14.09 3.76 -6.08
CA SER A 25 -12.97 4.55 -6.60
C SER A 25 -12.67 5.73 -5.69
N GLU A 26 -11.40 5.94 -5.38
CA GLU A 26 -10.89 7.17 -4.78
C GLU A 26 -9.74 7.68 -5.65
N ASP A 27 -9.91 8.89 -6.19
CA ASP A 27 -8.85 9.54 -6.95
C ASP A 27 -7.82 10.10 -5.97
N LEU A 28 -6.62 9.52 -5.99
CA LEU A 28 -5.46 10.08 -5.32
C LEU A 28 -4.88 11.16 -6.24
N GLU A 29 -5.27 12.41 -5.98
CA GLU A 29 -4.79 13.55 -6.75
C GLU A 29 -3.26 13.67 -6.69
N PRO A 30 -2.62 14.08 -7.79
CA PRO A 30 -1.18 14.36 -7.81
C PRO A 30 -0.79 15.38 -6.73
N SER A 31 0.16 15.01 -5.88
CA SER A 31 0.73 15.94 -4.90
C SER A 31 1.70 16.91 -5.58
N SER A 32 1.61 18.20 -5.26
CA SER A 32 2.58 19.18 -5.75
C SER A 32 3.96 18.97 -5.12
N SER A 33 5.01 19.47 -5.79
CA SER A 33 6.37 19.43 -5.23
C SER A 33 6.45 20.11 -3.86
N GLU A 34 5.76 21.23 -3.68
CA GLU A 34 5.72 21.95 -2.40
C GLU A 34 5.05 21.13 -1.29
N ALA A 35 4.01 20.36 -1.61
CA ALA A 35 3.35 19.48 -0.64
C ALA A 35 4.26 18.31 -0.22
N ILE A 36 5.01 17.74 -1.17
CA ILE A 36 5.98 16.67 -0.90
C ILE A 36 7.14 17.21 -0.04
N GLU A 37 7.67 18.39 -0.36
CA GLU A 37 8.71 19.05 0.44
C GLU A 37 8.22 19.39 1.86
N ALA A 38 6.96 19.84 2.00
CA ALA A 38 6.35 20.11 3.29
C ALA A 38 6.16 18.83 4.13
N LEU A 39 5.82 17.71 3.50
CA LEU A 39 5.75 16.39 4.14
C LEU A 39 7.13 15.98 4.69
N GLU A 40 8.18 16.04 3.87
CA GLU A 40 9.55 15.71 4.27
C GLU A 40 10.05 16.60 5.41
N ALA A 41 9.92 17.92 5.26
CA ALA A 41 10.32 18.88 6.28
C ALA A 41 9.51 18.70 7.57
N GLY A 42 8.20 18.47 7.45
CA GLY A 42 7.28 18.31 8.57
C GLY A 42 7.50 17.02 9.36
N LEU A 43 8.05 15.98 8.71
CA LEU A 43 8.42 14.71 9.33
C LEU A 43 9.92 14.62 9.65
N GLY A 44 10.76 15.53 9.15
CA GLY A 44 12.21 15.46 9.30
C GLY A 44 12.83 14.25 8.61
N ILE A 45 12.29 13.83 7.47
CA ILE A 45 12.75 12.67 6.69
C ILE A 45 13.05 13.08 5.24
N GLU A 46 13.76 12.23 4.52
CA GLU A 46 13.89 12.29 3.06
C GLU A 46 13.14 11.09 2.46
N LEU A 47 12.23 11.37 1.53
CA LEU A 47 11.46 10.33 0.86
C LEU A 47 12.30 9.70 -0.26
N PRO A 48 12.24 8.36 -0.39
CA PRO A 48 12.78 7.68 -1.57
C PRO A 48 12.22 8.27 -2.88
N GLU A 49 13.05 8.29 -3.94
CA GLU A 49 12.69 8.88 -5.23
C GLU A 49 11.41 8.25 -5.82
N ASP A 50 11.21 6.95 -5.63
CA ASP A 50 10.02 6.24 -6.08
C ASP A 50 8.76 6.57 -5.26
N VAL A 51 8.89 6.88 -3.97
CA VAL A 51 7.76 7.43 -3.21
C VAL A 51 7.40 8.83 -3.70
N ARG A 52 8.40 9.69 -3.92
CA ARG A 52 8.19 11.05 -4.44
C ARG A 52 7.48 11.01 -5.79
N SER A 53 7.96 10.19 -6.72
CA SER A 53 7.35 10.14 -8.05
C SER A 53 5.99 9.41 -8.08
N TRP A 54 5.69 8.54 -7.12
CA TRP A 54 4.34 8.02 -6.90
C TRP A 54 3.38 9.14 -6.45
N LEU A 55 3.75 9.88 -5.40
CA LEU A 55 2.93 10.97 -4.87
C LEU A 55 2.71 12.07 -5.91
N SER A 56 3.73 12.43 -6.69
CA SER A 56 3.61 13.46 -7.74
C SER A 56 2.80 13.01 -8.95
N ARG A 57 2.65 11.71 -9.16
CA ARG A 57 1.82 11.16 -10.25
C ARG A 57 0.35 11.15 -9.85
N GLY A 58 0.06 10.81 -8.60
CA GLY A 58 -1.28 10.40 -8.19
C GLY A 58 -1.64 9.01 -8.74
N LEU A 59 -2.84 8.56 -8.43
CA LEU A 59 -3.37 7.27 -8.86
C LEU A 59 -4.89 7.33 -8.86
N LYS A 60 -5.52 6.76 -9.89
CA LYS A 60 -6.92 6.36 -9.73
C LYS A 60 -6.99 5.09 -8.87
N GLY A 61 -7.12 5.29 -7.56
CA GLY A 61 -7.17 4.22 -6.57
C GLY A 61 -8.55 3.58 -6.48
N TYR A 62 -8.57 2.35 -6.00
CA TYR A 62 -9.81 1.63 -5.72
C TYR A 62 -9.63 0.84 -4.45
N THR A 63 -10.72 0.69 -3.70
CA THR A 63 -10.86 -0.29 -2.62
C THR A 63 -12.11 -1.12 -2.86
N GLY A 64 -12.14 -2.34 -2.35
CA GLY A 64 -13.31 -3.19 -2.45
C GLY A 64 -13.19 -4.42 -1.57
N SER A 65 -14.30 -5.15 -1.44
CA SER A 65 -14.35 -6.34 -0.62
C SER A 65 -15.20 -7.45 -1.23
N ILE A 66 -14.82 -8.67 -0.90
CA ILE A 66 -15.60 -9.90 -1.09
C ILE A 66 -16.18 -10.25 0.28
N GLU A 67 -17.46 -10.60 0.36
CA GLU A 67 -18.14 -10.82 1.63
C GLU A 67 -17.80 -12.17 2.28
N GLU A 68 -17.84 -13.27 1.53
CA GLU A 68 -17.65 -14.63 2.05
C GLU A 68 -16.82 -15.55 1.12
N PRO A 69 -15.66 -16.05 1.58
CA PRO A 69 -14.93 -15.60 2.77
C PRO A 69 -14.47 -14.14 2.59
N PHE A 70 -14.38 -13.41 3.71
CA PHE A 70 -14.07 -11.99 3.65
C PHE A 70 -12.66 -11.74 3.11
N ALA A 71 -12.56 -10.91 2.08
CA ALA A 71 -11.29 -10.46 1.54
C ALA A 71 -11.39 -9.01 1.04
N GLN A 72 -10.31 -8.25 1.16
CA GLN A 72 -10.20 -6.88 0.69
C GLN A 72 -9.18 -6.79 -0.44
N ILE A 73 -9.49 -5.92 -1.39
CA ILE A 73 -8.59 -5.51 -2.46
C ILE A 73 -8.47 -3.99 -2.47
N GLY A 74 -7.31 -3.48 -2.87
CA GLY A 74 -7.09 -2.04 -2.88
C GLY A 74 -6.64 -1.47 -1.53
N PHE A 75 -5.89 -0.36 -1.58
CA PHE A 75 -5.57 0.43 -0.40
C PHE A 75 -6.15 1.83 -0.52
N ALA A 76 -6.59 2.37 0.61
CA ALA A 76 -6.89 3.79 0.76
C ALA A 76 -5.56 4.56 0.90
N PHE A 77 -4.95 4.89 -0.23
CA PHE A 77 -3.69 5.64 -0.27
C PHE A 77 -3.89 7.10 0.14
N LEU A 78 -2.84 7.68 0.72
CA LEU A 78 -2.83 9.07 1.17
C LEU A 78 -2.02 9.96 0.22
N ASP A 79 -2.53 11.16 -0.06
CA ASP A 79 -1.74 12.23 -0.67
C ASP A 79 -0.69 12.77 0.30
N ALA A 80 0.25 13.59 -0.17
CA ALA A 80 1.34 14.07 0.67
C ALA A 80 0.86 14.84 1.92
N SER A 81 -0.24 15.58 1.81
CA SER A 81 -0.76 16.39 2.92
C SER A 81 -1.43 15.49 3.97
N ARG A 82 -2.25 14.54 3.54
CA ARG A 82 -2.89 13.56 4.43
C ARG A 82 -1.87 12.60 5.04
N ALA A 83 -0.85 12.19 4.28
CA ALA A 83 0.24 11.35 4.78
C ALA A 83 1.02 12.06 5.91
N LEU A 84 1.23 13.38 5.80
CA LEU A 84 1.88 14.18 6.85
C LEU A 84 1.05 14.18 8.14
N GLU A 85 -0.24 14.48 8.03
CA GLU A 85 -1.15 14.53 9.18
C GLU A 85 -1.29 13.16 9.86
N HIS A 86 -1.53 12.13 9.06
CA HIS A 86 -1.69 10.76 9.54
C HIS A 86 -0.42 10.23 10.19
N THR A 87 0.74 10.43 9.55
CA THR A 87 2.02 9.99 10.13
C THR A 87 2.31 10.69 11.46
N LYS A 88 1.99 11.98 11.61
CA LYS A 88 2.14 12.68 12.89
C LYS A 88 1.27 12.05 13.98
N MET A 89 0.01 11.77 13.69
CA MET A 89 -0.89 11.09 14.62
C MET A 89 -0.33 9.72 15.05
N LEU A 90 0.20 8.93 14.13
CA LEU A 90 0.83 7.63 14.47
C LEU A 90 2.07 7.83 15.36
N ARG A 91 2.92 8.82 15.07
CA ARG A 91 4.13 9.12 15.86
C ARG A 91 3.81 9.55 17.29
N GLU A 92 2.68 10.23 17.53
CA GLU A 92 2.25 10.61 18.88
C GLU A 92 1.90 9.38 19.74
N ASN A 93 1.40 8.32 19.11
CA ASN A 93 1.04 7.06 19.77
C ASN A 93 2.20 6.04 19.77
N ALA A 94 3.32 6.36 19.12
CA ALA A 94 4.45 5.47 18.95
C ALA A 94 5.32 5.36 20.22
N GLY A 95 5.57 4.12 20.64
CA GLY A 95 6.55 3.83 21.69
C GLY A 95 8.01 4.04 21.26
N ASP A 96 8.95 3.56 22.07
CA ASP A 96 10.39 3.55 21.76
C ASP A 96 10.89 2.16 21.30
N ASP A 97 9.96 1.33 20.83
CA ASP A 97 10.24 0.01 20.28
C ASP A 97 10.52 0.07 18.77
N GLU A 98 10.57 -1.09 18.13
CA GLU A 98 10.84 -1.21 16.69
C GLU A 98 9.77 -0.54 15.82
N HIS A 99 8.49 -0.66 16.17
CA HIS A 99 7.41 0.05 15.49
C HIS A 99 7.63 1.56 15.59
N GLY A 100 7.91 2.02 16.81
CA GLY A 100 8.17 3.42 17.06
C GLY A 100 9.33 3.96 16.25
N ARG A 101 10.43 3.19 16.14
CA ARG A 101 11.57 3.56 15.30
C ARG A 101 11.18 3.69 13.83
N VAL A 102 10.41 2.75 13.29
CA VAL A 102 10.03 2.78 11.87
C VAL A 102 9.11 3.94 11.56
N ILE A 103 8.04 4.18 12.34
CA ILE A 103 7.14 5.30 12.06
C ILE A 103 7.77 6.68 12.33
N LYS A 104 8.67 6.79 13.33
CA LYS A 104 9.44 8.03 13.61
C LYS A 104 10.42 8.38 12.49
N ASN A 105 10.86 7.41 11.69
CA ASN A 105 11.80 7.61 10.57
C ASN A 105 11.19 7.32 9.19
N GLY A 106 9.87 7.14 9.12
CA GLY A 106 9.15 6.82 7.89
C GLY A 106 7.91 7.69 7.69
N VAL A 107 7.13 7.32 6.68
CA VAL A 107 5.84 7.91 6.30
C VAL A 107 4.81 6.81 6.12
N ALA A 108 3.62 7.00 6.69
CA ALA A 108 2.47 6.14 6.39
C ALA A 108 1.80 6.61 5.10
N LEU A 109 1.61 5.69 4.14
CA LEU A 109 1.00 5.97 2.84
C LEU A 109 -0.43 5.43 2.71
N THR A 110 -0.97 4.78 3.74
CA THR A 110 -2.36 4.31 3.79
C THR A 110 -3.04 4.75 5.08
N TYR A 111 -4.36 4.96 5.05
CA TYR A 111 -5.13 5.47 6.20
C TYR A 111 -5.60 4.39 7.19
N GLU A 112 -5.76 3.14 6.72
CA GLU A 112 -6.34 2.04 7.49
C GLU A 112 -5.46 0.79 7.46
N GLU A 113 -5.68 -0.13 8.41
CA GLU A 113 -5.02 -1.44 8.40
C GLU A 113 -5.44 -2.24 7.14
N PRO A 114 -4.49 -2.81 6.40
CA PRO A 114 -3.05 -2.82 6.66
C PRO A 114 -2.36 -1.47 6.38
N GLU A 115 -1.62 -0.99 7.38
CA GLU A 115 -0.92 0.28 7.27
C GLU A 115 0.44 0.07 6.60
N LEU A 116 0.72 0.83 5.54
CA LEU A 116 1.99 0.74 4.82
C LEU A 116 2.88 1.91 5.23
N VAL A 117 3.96 1.61 5.93
CA VAL A 117 4.95 2.62 6.32
C VAL A 117 6.21 2.45 5.48
N VAL A 118 6.60 3.51 4.78
CA VAL A 118 7.85 3.55 4.01
C VAL A 118 8.91 4.30 4.80
N SER A 119 10.06 3.66 4.98
CA SER A 119 11.24 4.25 5.62
C SER A 119 12.47 4.01 4.76
N ALA A 120 13.65 4.48 5.20
CA ALA A 120 14.92 4.21 4.52
C ALA A 120 15.25 2.71 4.43
N GLU A 121 14.67 1.86 5.28
CA GLU A 121 14.86 0.40 5.26
C GLU A 121 13.92 -0.30 4.25
N GLY A 122 12.91 0.41 3.73
CA GLY A 122 11.94 -0.12 2.76
C GLY A 122 10.49 -0.01 3.24
N VAL A 123 9.64 -0.87 2.71
CA VAL A 123 8.19 -0.88 2.96
C VAL A 123 7.86 -1.87 4.07
N HIS A 124 7.10 -1.40 5.05
CA HIS A 124 6.70 -2.17 6.22
C HIS A 124 5.18 -2.28 6.27
N HIS A 125 4.71 -3.49 6.57
CA HIS A 125 3.36 -3.69 7.05
C HIS A 125 3.33 -3.37 8.54
N PHE A 126 2.65 -2.29 8.87
CA PHE A 126 2.63 -1.69 10.19
C PHE A 126 1.28 -1.94 10.87
N SER A 127 1.33 -2.28 12.16
CA SER A 127 0.16 -2.35 13.03
C SER A 127 0.63 -2.27 14.47
N PHE A 128 0.02 -1.40 15.28
CA PHE A 128 0.35 -1.34 16.72
C PHE A 128 0.00 -2.63 17.48
N ARG A 129 -0.80 -3.52 16.89
CA ARG A 129 -1.32 -4.73 17.54
C ARG A 129 -0.58 -5.99 17.16
N ASN A 130 0.24 -5.94 16.11
CA ASN A 130 0.86 -7.11 15.52
C ASN A 130 2.37 -6.90 15.34
N PRO A 131 3.15 -7.95 15.06
CA PRO A 131 4.56 -7.78 14.72
C PRO A 131 4.76 -6.89 13.50
N LEU A 132 5.75 -6.02 13.56
CA LEU A 132 6.19 -5.24 12.39
C LEU A 132 6.79 -6.20 11.37
N LEU A 133 6.36 -6.09 10.11
CA LEU A 133 6.93 -6.90 9.04
C LEU A 133 7.52 -6.01 7.95
N HIS A 134 8.81 -6.17 7.73
CA HIS A 134 9.46 -5.70 6.50
C HIS A 134 8.94 -6.53 5.32
N VAL A 135 8.53 -5.85 4.25
CA VAL A 135 7.92 -6.47 3.07
C VAL A 135 8.88 -6.45 1.89
N THR A 136 9.33 -5.26 1.49
CA THR A 136 10.19 -5.04 0.31
C THR A 136 11.20 -3.92 0.59
N SER A 137 12.25 -3.83 -0.22
CA SER A 137 13.31 -2.84 -0.03
C SER A 137 12.97 -1.47 -0.66
N SER A 138 12.00 -1.42 -1.57
CA SER A 138 11.55 -0.18 -2.23
C SER A 138 10.04 -0.17 -2.45
N TRP A 139 9.51 1.04 -2.70
CA TRP A 139 8.10 1.24 -2.99
C TRP A 139 7.71 0.65 -4.34
N SER A 140 8.56 0.83 -5.35
CA SER A 140 8.32 0.23 -6.67
C SER A 140 8.29 -1.29 -6.63
N GLU A 141 9.17 -1.93 -5.86
CA GLU A 141 9.16 -3.38 -5.65
C GLU A 141 7.86 -3.81 -4.96
N PHE A 142 7.44 -3.08 -3.92
CA PHE A 142 6.14 -3.33 -3.27
C PHE A 142 4.98 -3.30 -4.26
N LEU A 143 4.89 -2.27 -5.10
CA LEU A 143 3.80 -2.12 -6.07
C LEU A 143 3.75 -3.27 -7.07
N GLU A 144 4.90 -3.80 -7.52
CA GLU A 144 4.93 -4.97 -8.40
C GLU A 144 4.42 -6.23 -7.69
N HIS A 145 4.83 -6.44 -6.43
CA HIS A 145 4.31 -7.56 -5.62
C HIS A 145 2.82 -7.40 -5.34
N TRP A 146 2.37 -6.20 -5.01
CA TRP A 146 0.97 -5.92 -4.76
C TRP A 146 0.11 -6.11 -6.02
N LEU A 147 0.54 -5.60 -7.17
CA LEU A 147 -0.10 -5.85 -8.47
C LEU A 147 -0.17 -7.35 -8.78
N ALA A 148 0.94 -8.08 -8.60
CA ALA A 148 1.01 -9.52 -8.82
C ALA A 148 0.13 -10.34 -7.87
N SER A 149 -0.29 -9.76 -6.75
CA SER A 149 -1.27 -10.36 -5.82
C SER A 149 -2.72 -10.04 -6.20
N GLY A 150 -2.96 -9.40 -7.36
CA GLY A 150 -4.28 -8.96 -7.77
C GLY A 150 -4.78 -7.80 -6.92
N ALA A 151 -3.86 -6.94 -6.47
CA ALA A 151 -4.11 -5.85 -5.54
C ALA A 151 -4.72 -6.28 -4.19
N PHE A 152 -4.41 -7.49 -3.72
CA PHE A 152 -4.84 -7.98 -2.42
C PHE A 152 -4.43 -7.04 -1.28
N ALA A 153 -5.34 -6.77 -0.35
CA ALA A 153 -5.10 -5.92 0.80
C ALA A 153 -5.17 -6.71 2.11
N ALA A 154 -6.26 -7.43 2.38
CA ALA A 154 -6.44 -8.14 3.64
C ALA A 154 -7.47 -9.28 3.55
N GLY A 155 -7.54 -10.12 4.59
CA GLY A 155 -8.48 -11.23 4.70
C GLY A 155 -8.04 -12.48 3.95
N ASP A 156 -8.99 -13.18 3.33
CA ASP A 156 -8.76 -14.41 2.60
C ASP A 156 -8.11 -14.15 1.23
N PHE A 157 -6.82 -14.45 1.13
CA PHE A 157 -6.07 -14.25 -0.12
C PHE A 157 -6.62 -15.09 -1.27
N ASP A 158 -7.02 -16.34 -1.02
CA ASP A 158 -7.40 -17.25 -2.10
C ASP A 158 -8.74 -16.80 -2.71
N ALA A 159 -9.66 -16.28 -1.90
CA ALA A 159 -10.90 -15.70 -2.39
C ALA A 159 -10.69 -14.40 -3.19
N ALA A 160 -9.80 -13.50 -2.73
CA ALA A 160 -9.42 -12.33 -3.53
C ALA A 160 -8.78 -12.76 -4.86
N TRP A 161 -7.83 -13.68 -4.79
CA TRP A 161 -7.08 -14.16 -5.94
C TRP A 161 -7.95 -14.85 -6.97
N GLU A 162 -8.93 -15.65 -6.57
CA GLU A 162 -9.90 -16.27 -7.49
C GLU A 162 -10.60 -15.21 -8.36
N LYS A 163 -10.93 -14.05 -7.79
CA LYS A 163 -11.61 -12.95 -8.51
C LYS A 163 -10.66 -12.11 -9.34
N THR A 164 -9.43 -11.89 -8.87
CA THR A 164 -8.52 -10.89 -9.47
C THR A 164 -7.41 -11.48 -10.33
N GLN A 165 -7.06 -12.76 -10.18
CA GLN A 165 -5.97 -13.40 -10.94
C GLN A 165 -6.09 -13.25 -12.46
N PRO A 166 -7.28 -13.27 -13.10
CA PRO A 166 -7.36 -13.13 -14.56
C PRO A 166 -6.88 -11.76 -15.06
N PHE A 167 -6.86 -10.77 -14.16
CA PHE A 167 -6.54 -9.37 -14.44
C PHE A 167 -5.17 -8.96 -13.87
N ALA A 168 -4.61 -9.76 -12.95
CA ALA A 168 -3.28 -9.58 -12.39
C ALA A 168 -2.21 -9.79 -13.46
N LYS A 169 -1.68 -8.69 -14.00
CA LYS A 169 -0.56 -8.69 -14.96
C LYS A 169 0.75 -8.34 -14.26
N GLY A 170 1.09 -9.11 -13.22
CA GLY A 170 2.35 -8.96 -12.49
C GLY A 170 3.42 -9.94 -13.00
N ASP A 171 4.69 -9.56 -12.88
CA ASP A 171 5.84 -10.39 -13.27
C ASP A 171 6.31 -11.32 -12.13
N VAL A 172 5.67 -11.24 -10.97
CA VAL A 172 6.00 -12.02 -9.78
C VAL A 172 5.04 -13.20 -9.64
N ALA A 173 5.58 -14.41 -9.56
CA ALA A 173 4.79 -15.59 -9.27
C ALA A 173 4.22 -15.57 -7.83
N PRO A 174 2.99 -16.05 -7.56
CA PRO A 174 2.35 -15.97 -6.24
C PRO A 174 3.20 -16.52 -5.09
N GLU A 175 3.94 -17.60 -5.30
CA GLU A 175 4.80 -18.24 -4.29
C GLU A 175 6.05 -17.42 -3.94
N LYS A 176 6.39 -16.41 -4.75
CA LYS A 176 7.47 -15.45 -4.50
C LYS A 176 6.94 -14.09 -4.07
N ASN A 177 5.63 -13.96 -3.87
CA ASN A 177 5.02 -12.69 -3.58
C ASN A 177 5.33 -12.26 -2.14
N LEU A 178 6.21 -11.26 -1.97
CA LEU A 178 6.66 -10.78 -0.68
C LEU A 178 5.54 -10.15 0.14
N TRP A 179 4.58 -9.47 -0.52
CA TRP A 179 3.41 -8.91 0.15
C TRP A 179 2.54 -10.00 0.76
N VAL A 180 2.12 -10.98 -0.05
CA VAL A 180 1.27 -12.08 0.42
C VAL A 180 2.00 -12.92 1.48
N THR A 181 3.30 -13.14 1.31
CA THR A 181 4.12 -13.89 2.28
C THR A 181 4.20 -13.16 3.62
N ALA A 182 4.44 -11.84 3.62
CA ALA A 182 4.45 -11.04 4.83
C ALA A 182 3.08 -11.05 5.50
N TYR A 183 2.00 -10.80 4.75
CA TYR A 183 0.64 -10.78 5.29
C TYR A 183 0.27 -12.11 5.96
N LYS A 184 0.48 -13.25 5.30
CA LYS A 184 0.18 -14.60 5.83
C LYS A 184 1.02 -14.96 7.08
N LYS A 185 2.21 -14.37 7.25
CA LYS A 185 3.02 -14.55 8.46
C LYS A 185 2.38 -13.89 9.68
N GLN A 186 1.71 -12.77 9.48
CA GLN A 186 1.03 -12.01 10.54
C GLN A 186 -0.35 -12.57 10.85
N PHE A 187 -1.07 -12.97 9.80
CA PHE A 187 -2.41 -13.53 9.89
C PHE A 187 -2.41 -14.92 9.26
N PRO A 188 -1.97 -15.95 10.01
CA PRO A 188 -2.10 -17.32 9.56
C PRO A 188 -3.59 -17.69 9.57
N GLY A 189 -4.25 -17.48 8.43
CA GLY A 189 -5.56 -18.04 8.10
C GLY A 189 -5.45 -19.49 7.66
#